data_AF-A0A845S1N5-F1
#
_entry.id   AF-A0A845S1N5-F1
#
_cell.length_a   1.000
_cell.length_b   1.000
_cell.length_c   1.000
_cell.angle_alpha   90.00
_cell.angle_beta   90.00
_cell.angle_gamma   90.00
#
_symmetry.space_group_name_H-M   'P 1'
#
loop_
_entity.id
_entity.type
_entity.pdbx_description
1 polymer ?
#
loop_
_entity_poly.entity_id
_entity_poly.type
_entity_poly.pdbx_seq_one_letter_code
_entity_poly.pdbx_strand_id
1 'polypeptide(L)'
;MAKDNKNTLYCSFCGKSQHEVRKLIAGPTVFICDECVELCMDIIKEENKSNFVKDDAGVPTPKEICKVLDEYVIGQDKAKKVLSVAVHNHYKRLNQDSKSSKDVEISKSNVLLIGPTGCGKTLLAQTLAKILDVPFTMADATTLTEAGYVGEDVENIILKLLQAADYNVE
;
A
#
# COMPACT_ATOMS: atom_id res chain seq x y z
N MET A 1 -58.72 6.59 -22.39
CA MET A 1 -57.30 7.02 -22.36
C MET A 1 -56.59 6.08 -21.38
N ALA A 2 -56.03 4.97 -21.86
CA ALA A 2 -54.58 4.73 -22.08
C ALA A 2 -53.79 4.75 -20.74
N LYS A 3 -53.44 3.56 -20.19
CA LYS A 3 -52.08 2.93 -20.15
C LYS A 3 -51.10 3.70 -19.24
N ASP A 4 -50.37 3.15 -18.27
CA ASP A 4 -49.84 1.81 -18.01
C ASP A 4 -49.66 1.63 -16.48
N ASN A 5 -50.14 0.51 -15.92
CA ASN A 5 -49.74 0.03 -14.61
C ASN A 5 -48.46 -0.80 -14.82
N LYS A 6 -47.28 -0.20 -14.66
CA LYS A 6 -46.00 -0.92 -14.83
C LYS A 6 -45.00 -0.49 -13.76
N ASN A 7 -44.96 -1.30 -12.71
CA ASN A 7 -43.84 -1.57 -11.80
C ASN A 7 -42.56 -0.76 -12.10
N THR A 8 -42.51 0.49 -11.63
CA THR A 8 -41.30 1.31 -11.71
C THR A 8 -40.22 0.61 -10.89
N LEU A 9 -39.09 0.30 -11.52
CA LEU A 9 -37.97 -0.37 -10.85
C LEU A 9 -37.10 0.66 -10.14
N TYR A 10 -36.61 0.31 -8.97
CA TYR A 10 -35.78 1.17 -8.12
C TYR A 10 -34.45 0.50 -7.83
N CYS A 11 -33.37 1.29 -7.82
CA CYS A 11 -32.06 0.84 -7.37
C CYS A 11 -32.11 0.47 -5.89
N SER A 12 -31.66 -0.73 -5.53
CA SER A 12 -31.65 -1.21 -4.15
C SER A 12 -30.59 -0.54 -3.27
N PHE A 13 -29.66 0.20 -3.86
CA PHE A 13 -28.56 0.87 -3.14
C PHE A 13 -28.84 2.35 -2.87
N CYS A 14 -29.28 3.11 -3.88
CA CYS A 14 -29.53 4.55 -3.75
C CYS A 14 -31.01 4.95 -3.77
N GLY A 15 -31.93 4.01 -4.04
CA GLY A 15 -33.37 4.26 -4.08
C GLY A 15 -33.88 5.02 -5.31
N LYS A 16 -33.00 5.42 -6.25
CA LYS A 16 -33.40 6.10 -7.49
C LYS A 16 -34.23 5.19 -8.39
N SER A 17 -35.23 5.76 -9.03
CA SER A 17 -36.06 5.09 -10.03
C SER A 17 -35.32 4.89 -11.36
N GLN A 18 -35.79 3.95 -12.18
CA GLN A 18 -35.27 3.69 -13.53
C GLN A 18 -35.22 4.95 -14.43
N HIS A 19 -36.06 5.95 -14.17
CA HIS A 19 -36.10 7.20 -14.94
C HIS A 19 -35.07 8.25 -14.48
N GLU A 20 -34.55 8.11 -13.27
CA GLU A 20 -33.58 9.03 -12.68
C GLU A 20 -32.12 8.64 -12.96
N VAL A 21 -31.90 7.45 -13.54
CA VAL A 21 -30.57 6.91 -13.83
C VAL A 21 -30.43 6.57 -15.31
N ARG A 22 -29.22 6.67 -15.84
CA ARG A 22 -28.96 6.41 -17.26
C ARG A 22 -29.08 4.93 -17.58
N LYS A 23 -28.65 4.05 -16.66
CA LYS A 23 -28.84 2.60 -16.77
C LYS A 23 -29.21 2.01 -15.41
N LEU A 24 -30.18 1.10 -15.44
CA LEU A 24 -30.53 0.24 -14.31
C LEU A 24 -30.32 -1.22 -14.73
N ILE A 25 -29.47 -1.93 -14.00
CA ILE A 25 -29.14 -3.33 -14.21
C ILE A 25 -30.07 -4.17 -13.33
N ALA A 26 -30.81 -5.08 -13.95
CA ALA A 26 -31.80 -5.93 -13.28
C ALA A 26 -31.26 -7.33 -13.00
N GLY A 27 -31.24 -7.72 -11.73
CA GLY A 27 -31.02 -9.10 -11.29
C GLY A 27 -32.33 -9.80 -10.90
N PRO A 28 -32.28 -11.09 -10.51
CA PRO A 28 -33.46 -11.86 -10.12
C PRO A 28 -34.19 -11.29 -8.89
N THR A 29 -33.47 -10.65 -7.98
CA THR A 29 -33.99 -10.13 -6.70
C THR A 29 -33.52 -8.71 -6.35
N VAL A 30 -32.55 -8.17 -7.08
CA VAL A 30 -31.90 -6.89 -6.75
C VAL A 30 -31.65 -6.08 -8.02
N PHE A 31 -31.65 -4.75 -7.90
CA PHE A 31 -31.40 -3.84 -9.01
C PHE A 31 -30.32 -2.84 -8.61
N ILE A 32 -29.40 -2.52 -9.53
CA ILE A 32 -28.31 -1.56 -9.28
C ILE A 32 -28.18 -0.59 -10.47
N CYS A 33 -27.99 0.70 -10.20
CA CYS A 33 -27.80 1.71 -11.23
C CYS A 33 -26.32 1.91 -11.59
N ASP A 34 -26.05 2.55 -12.74
CA ASP A 34 -24.68 2.82 -13.19
C ASP A 34 -23.87 3.69 -12.20
N GLU A 35 -24.49 4.68 -11.56
CA GLU A 35 -23.84 5.48 -10.54
C GLU A 35 -23.38 4.67 -9.32
N CYS A 36 -24.22 3.76 -8.82
CA CYS A 36 -23.84 2.88 -7.70
C CYS A 36 -22.76 1.89 -8.10
N VAL A 37 -22.76 1.41 -9.35
CA VAL A 37 -21.68 0.55 -9.86
C VAL A 37 -20.36 1.32 -9.90
N GLU A 38 -20.36 2.57 -10.39
CA GLU A 38 -19.15 3.41 -10.40
C GLU A 38 -18.63 3.67 -8.99
N LEU A 39 -19.51 4.05 -8.05
CA LEU A 39 -19.12 4.29 -6.65
C LEU A 39 -18.57 3.02 -5.99
N CYS A 40 -19.23 1.87 -6.16
CA CYS A 40 -18.73 0.60 -5.65
C CYS A 40 -17.39 0.23 -6.29
N MET A 41 -17.21 0.51 -7.59
CA MET A 41 -15.96 0.22 -8.28
C MET A 41 -14.81 1.11 -7.79
N ASP A 42 -15.09 2.35 -7.41
CA ASP A 42 -14.09 3.25 -6.82
C ASP A 42 -13.70 2.81 -5.41
N ILE A 43 -14.67 2.41 -4.57
CA ILE A 43 -14.40 1.83 -3.24
C ILE A 43 -13.53 0.57 -3.36
N ILE A 44 -13.87 -0.33 -4.28
CA ILE A 44 -13.08 -1.56 -4.54
C ILE A 44 -11.68 -1.24 -5.08
N LYS A 45 -11.54 -0.21 -5.92
CA LYS A 45 -10.22 0.22 -6.44
C LYS A 45 -9.35 0.85 -5.35
N GLU A 46 -9.93 1.55 -4.38
CA GLU A 46 -9.20 2.09 -3.23
C GLU A 46 -8.69 0.96 -2.33
N GLU A 47 -9.52 -0.04 -2.01
CA GLU A 47 -9.07 -1.23 -1.27
C GLU A 47 -7.96 -2.00 -2.01
N ASN A 48 -8.04 -2.09 -3.35
CA ASN A 48 -7.00 -2.77 -4.14
C ASN A 48 -5.67 -2.00 -4.22
N LYS A 49 -5.66 -0.67 -4.02
CA LYS A 49 -4.41 0.11 -3.95
C LYS A 49 -3.68 -0.09 -2.62
N SER A 50 -4.40 -0.36 -1.53
CA SER A 50 -3.78 -0.83 -0.28
C SER A 50 -3.34 -2.31 -0.33
N ASN A 51 -3.80 -3.08 -1.33
CA ASN A 51 -3.46 -4.49 -1.49
C ASN A 51 -2.16 -4.77 -2.25
N PHE A 52 -1.25 -3.79 -2.44
CA PHE A 52 0.11 -4.09 -2.93
C PHE A 52 0.86 -5.12 -2.05
N VAL A 53 0.35 -5.40 -0.83
CA VAL A 53 0.92 -6.36 0.12
C VAL A 53 -0.01 -7.53 0.47
N LYS A 54 -1.31 -7.51 0.13
CA LYS A 54 -2.29 -8.41 0.76
C LYS A 54 -2.94 -9.51 -0.09
N ASP A 55 -2.74 -9.55 -1.40
CA ASP A 55 -3.24 -10.68 -2.18
C ASP A 55 -2.13 -11.68 -2.54
N ASP A 56 -2.52 -12.95 -2.59
CA ASP A 56 -1.79 -14.18 -2.97
C ASP A 56 -1.01 -14.11 -4.31
N ALA A 57 -0.92 -12.92 -4.91
CA ALA A 57 -0.26 -12.55 -6.15
C ALA A 57 1.17 -12.01 -5.97
N GLY A 58 1.92 -12.53 -4.99
CA GLY A 58 3.38 -12.41 -4.96
C GLY A 58 3.96 -11.02 -4.65
N VAL A 59 5.17 -11.03 -4.08
CA VAL A 59 5.94 -9.82 -3.80
C VAL A 59 6.29 -9.11 -5.11
N PRO A 60 6.09 -7.78 -5.24
CA PRO A 60 6.41 -7.04 -6.46
C PRO A 60 7.86 -7.29 -6.87
N THR A 61 8.09 -7.47 -8.16
CA THR A 61 9.41 -7.76 -8.68
C THR A 61 10.34 -6.55 -8.51
N PRO A 62 11.66 -6.75 -8.40
CA PRO A 62 12.60 -5.62 -8.30
C PRO A 62 12.50 -4.64 -9.47
N LYS A 63 12.05 -5.08 -10.65
CA LYS A 63 11.85 -4.22 -11.81
C LYS A 63 10.64 -3.30 -11.65
N GLU A 64 9.54 -3.82 -11.10
CA GLU A 64 8.33 -3.03 -10.83
C GLU A 64 8.61 -1.98 -9.76
N ILE A 65 9.26 -2.37 -8.65
CA ILE A 65 9.64 -1.42 -7.60
C ILE A 65 10.54 -0.32 -8.17
N CYS A 66 11.55 -0.68 -8.97
CA CYS A 66 12.44 0.30 -9.60
C CYS A 66 11.69 1.25 -10.53
N LYS A 67 10.74 0.74 -11.32
CA LYS A 67 9.93 1.54 -12.25
C LYS A 67 9.10 2.58 -11.50
N VAL A 68 8.48 2.21 -10.38
CA VAL A 68 7.72 3.19 -9.58
C VAL A 68 8.66 4.19 -8.91
N LEU A 69 9.82 3.77 -8.42
CA LEU A 69 10.84 4.70 -7.91
C LEU A 69 11.32 5.70 -8.98
N ASP A 70 11.38 5.28 -10.26
CA ASP A 70 11.77 6.15 -11.38
C ASP A 70 10.79 7.32 -11.60
N GLU A 71 9.51 7.16 -11.24
CA GLU A 71 8.49 8.21 -11.38
C GLU A 71 8.70 9.37 -10.39
N TYR A 72 9.35 9.10 -9.25
CA TYR A 72 9.57 10.09 -8.19
C TYR A 72 11.04 10.54 -8.05
N VAL A 73 12.00 9.66 -8.34
CA VAL A 73 13.43 9.92 -8.14
C VAL A 73 14.18 9.77 -9.46
N ILE A 74 14.58 10.91 -10.01
CA ILE A 74 15.30 11.00 -11.28
C ILE A 74 16.78 10.63 -11.08
N GLY A 75 17.29 9.70 -11.89
CA GLY A 75 18.65 9.16 -11.76
C GLY A 75 18.81 8.25 -10.54
N GLN A 76 20.03 8.11 -9.99
CA GLN A 76 20.32 7.22 -8.85
C GLN A 76 20.05 5.72 -9.12
N ASP A 77 20.28 5.27 -10.36
CA ASP A 77 19.89 3.93 -10.83
C ASP A 77 20.47 2.79 -9.99
N LYS A 78 21.71 2.96 -9.53
CA LYS A 78 22.35 1.98 -8.62
C LYS A 78 21.60 1.87 -7.30
N ALA A 79 21.20 2.99 -6.69
CA ALA A 79 20.48 2.99 -5.42
C ALA A 79 19.08 2.40 -5.59
N LYS A 80 18.34 2.79 -6.64
CA LYS A 80 17.02 2.23 -6.94
C LYS A 80 17.06 0.71 -7.13
N LYS A 81 18.04 0.20 -7.88
CA LYS A 81 18.23 -1.24 -8.07
C LYS A 81 18.53 -1.99 -6.77
N VAL A 82 19.42 -1.44 -5.93
CA VAL A 82 19.77 -2.06 -4.63
C VAL A 82 18.56 -2.08 -3.69
N LEU A 83 17.84 -0.96 -3.56
CA LEU A 83 16.64 -0.87 -2.72
C LEU A 83 15.55 -1.82 -3.19
N SER A 84 15.30 -1.88 -4.50
CA SER A 84 14.29 -2.76 -5.09
C SER A 84 14.56 -4.24 -4.81
N VAL A 85 15.84 -4.67 -4.90
CA VAL A 85 16.22 -6.05 -4.56
C VAL A 85 16.13 -6.31 -3.06
N ALA A 86 16.61 -5.39 -2.23
CA ALA A 86 16.59 -5.54 -0.77
C ALA A 86 15.16 -5.70 -0.24
N VAL A 87 14.23 -4.88 -0.72
CA VAL A 87 12.80 -4.96 -0.36
C VAL A 87 12.15 -6.23 -0.85
N HIS A 88 12.38 -6.58 -2.12
CA HIS A 88 11.82 -7.81 -2.67
C HIS A 88 12.24 -9.04 -1.83
N ASN A 89 13.52 -9.09 -1.46
CA ASN A 89 14.04 -10.15 -0.60
C ASN A 89 13.48 -10.07 0.83
N HIS A 90 13.26 -8.86 1.37
CA HIS A 90 12.68 -8.66 2.69
C HIS A 90 11.29 -9.30 2.80
N TYR A 91 10.41 -9.03 1.84
CA TYR A 91 9.07 -9.63 1.82
C TYR A 91 9.09 -11.11 1.47
N LYS A 92 9.97 -11.54 0.56
CA LYS A 92 10.12 -12.97 0.26
C LYS A 92 10.48 -13.77 1.50
N ARG A 93 11.32 -13.19 2.37
CA ARG A 93 11.69 -13.78 3.66
C ARG A 93 10.49 -13.84 4.62
N LEU A 94 9.74 -12.75 4.79
CA LEU A 94 8.53 -12.73 5.65
C LEU A 94 7.49 -13.79 5.22
N ASN A 95 7.31 -13.95 3.91
CA ASN A 95 6.40 -14.95 3.33
C ASN A 95 6.92 -16.39 3.43
N GLN A 96 8.23 -16.58 3.64
CA GLN A 96 8.84 -17.88 3.91
C GLN A 96 8.80 -18.24 5.40
N ASP A 97 9.01 -17.28 6.30
CA ASP A 97 8.91 -17.52 7.75
C ASP A 97 7.50 -18.01 8.15
N SER A 98 6.48 -17.61 7.37
CA SER A 98 5.09 -18.09 7.50
C SER A 98 4.82 -19.46 6.87
N LYS A 99 5.66 -19.92 5.93
CA LYS A 99 5.54 -21.25 5.28
C LYS A 99 6.63 -22.16 5.83
N SER A 100 6.24 -23.17 6.63
CA SER A 100 7.11 -24.09 7.40
C SER A 100 8.20 -24.90 6.62
N SER A 101 8.49 -24.58 5.37
CA SER A 101 9.58 -25.16 4.56
C SER A 101 10.93 -24.50 4.88
N LYS A 102 11.70 -25.11 5.79
CA LYS A 102 13.00 -24.66 6.31
C LYS A 102 14.20 -24.83 5.36
N ASP A 103 14.01 -24.99 4.05
CA ASP A 103 15.13 -25.36 3.17
C ASP A 103 16.08 -24.20 2.82
N VAL A 104 15.69 -22.93 3.03
CA VAL A 104 16.53 -21.77 2.70
C VAL A 104 16.38 -20.65 3.73
N GLU A 105 17.45 -20.35 4.46
CA GLU A 105 17.52 -19.16 5.33
C GLU A 105 17.88 -17.91 4.49
N ILE A 106 16.95 -16.95 4.39
CA ILE A 106 17.22 -15.65 3.78
C ILE A 106 17.72 -14.68 4.87
N SER A 107 18.92 -14.12 4.70
CA SER A 107 19.51 -13.16 5.64
C SER A 107 18.88 -11.77 5.54
N LYS A 108 18.89 -11.01 6.65
CA LYS A 108 18.42 -9.61 6.66
C LYS A 108 19.36 -8.74 5.82
N SER A 109 18.82 -8.06 4.82
CA SER A 109 19.58 -7.11 4.00
C SER A 109 19.32 -5.68 4.47
N ASN A 110 20.18 -5.17 5.34
CA ASN A 110 20.19 -3.75 5.70
C ASN A 110 20.91 -2.95 4.61
N VAL A 111 20.46 -1.72 4.34
CA VAL A 111 21.01 -0.86 3.29
C VAL A 111 21.60 0.40 3.89
N LEU A 112 22.82 0.74 3.48
CA LEU A 112 23.46 2.03 3.78
C LEU A 112 23.49 2.89 2.51
N LEU A 113 22.84 4.05 2.55
CA LEU A 113 22.80 5.01 1.44
C LEU A 113 23.83 6.11 1.65
N ILE A 114 24.83 6.19 0.76
CA ILE A 114 25.88 7.21 0.78
C ILE A 114 25.70 8.14 -0.41
N GLY A 115 25.72 9.45 -0.18
CA GLY A 115 25.63 10.46 -1.22
C GLY A 115 25.58 11.89 -0.66
N PRO A 116 25.78 12.92 -1.51
CA PRO A 116 25.79 14.31 -1.10
C PRO A 116 24.43 14.77 -0.54
N THR A 117 24.40 15.92 0.11
CA THR A 117 23.15 16.55 0.57
C THR A 117 22.24 16.84 -0.64
N GLY A 118 20.92 16.73 -0.45
CA GLY A 118 19.94 17.06 -1.51
C GLY A 118 19.80 16.06 -2.66
N CYS A 119 20.53 14.94 -2.70
CA CYS A 119 20.46 13.99 -3.82
C CYS A 119 19.27 13.00 -3.77
N GLY A 120 18.29 13.22 -2.89
CA GLY A 120 17.07 12.40 -2.83
C GLY A 120 17.14 11.15 -1.94
N LYS A 121 18.12 11.01 -1.04
CA LYS A 121 18.20 9.85 -0.10
C LYS A 121 16.93 9.66 0.73
N THR A 122 16.46 10.74 1.36
CA THR A 122 15.23 10.72 2.17
C THR A 122 14.00 10.46 1.31
N LEU A 123 13.95 11.06 0.10
CA LEU A 123 12.86 10.87 -0.85
C LEU A 123 12.77 9.41 -1.31
N LEU A 124 13.89 8.74 -1.59
CA LEU A 124 13.92 7.32 -1.93
C LEU A 124 13.25 6.47 -0.85
N ALA A 125 13.59 6.69 0.42
CA ALA A 125 13.02 5.93 1.53
C ALA A 125 11.51 6.20 1.70
N GLN A 126 11.10 7.47 1.64
CA GLN A 126 9.69 7.87 1.76
C GLN A 126 8.83 7.33 0.62
N THR A 127 9.32 7.44 -0.62
CA THR A 127 8.61 6.91 -1.80
C THR A 127 8.48 5.40 -1.70
N LEU A 128 9.54 4.70 -1.28
CA LEU A 128 9.52 3.26 -1.12
C LEU A 128 8.48 2.80 -0.09
N ALA A 129 8.38 3.49 1.05
CA ALA A 129 7.35 3.22 2.05
C ALA A 129 5.93 3.41 1.49
N LYS A 130 5.69 4.48 0.73
CA LYS A 130 4.39 4.77 0.10
C LYS A 130 3.98 3.72 -0.93
N ILE A 131 4.92 3.23 -1.74
CA ILE A 131 4.63 2.23 -2.78
C ILE A 131 4.24 0.89 -2.16
N LEU A 132 4.90 0.56 -1.06
CA LEU A 132 4.75 -0.73 -0.39
C LEU A 132 3.66 -0.71 0.69
N ASP A 133 2.96 0.41 0.88
CA ASP A 133 1.92 0.59 1.89
C ASP A 133 2.28 0.00 3.26
N VAL A 134 3.50 0.31 3.75
CA VAL A 134 4.00 -0.18 5.04
C VAL A 134 4.26 0.92 6.05
N PRO A 135 4.13 0.58 7.35
CA PRO A 135 4.56 1.46 8.43
C PRO A 135 6.01 1.89 8.23
N PHE A 136 6.25 3.19 8.33
CA PHE A 136 7.56 3.79 8.10
C PHE A 136 7.84 4.88 9.10
N THR A 137 9.05 4.86 9.65
CA THR A 137 9.55 5.86 10.58
C THR A 137 10.88 6.42 10.08
N MET A 138 11.07 7.73 10.25
CA MET A 138 12.35 8.39 10.02
C MET A 138 12.93 8.78 11.38
N ALA A 139 14.20 8.43 11.59
CA ALA A 139 14.93 8.78 12.79
C ALA A 139 16.24 9.49 12.42
N ASP A 140 16.67 10.42 13.27
CA ASP A 140 17.97 11.08 13.15
C ASP A 140 18.92 10.45 14.18
N ALA A 141 20.06 9.93 13.72
CA ALA A 141 21.04 9.34 14.63
C ALA A 141 21.75 10.37 15.50
N THR A 142 21.76 11.65 15.13
CA THR A 142 22.42 12.71 15.89
C THR A 142 21.68 13.08 17.18
N THR A 143 20.40 12.73 17.28
CA THR A 143 19.57 12.96 18.48
C THR A 143 19.61 11.80 19.47
N LEU A 144 20.22 10.66 19.10
CA LEU A 144 20.30 9.46 19.93
C LEU A 144 21.43 9.58 20.95
N THR A 145 21.12 9.36 22.23
CA THR A 145 22.12 9.37 23.31
C THR A 145 22.03 8.10 24.16
N GLU A 146 23.18 7.54 24.53
CA GLU A 146 23.31 6.23 25.19
C GLU A 146 22.58 6.14 26.54
N ALA A 147 22.44 7.25 27.26
CA ALA A 147 21.89 7.27 28.62
C ALA A 147 20.44 7.77 28.70
N GLY A 148 19.79 8.12 27.58
CA GLY A 148 18.40 8.60 27.55
C GLY A 148 18.10 9.85 28.40
N TYR A 149 19.12 10.48 29.01
CA TYR A 149 18.94 11.56 29.98
C TYR A 149 18.70 12.92 29.30
N VAL A 150 19.21 13.08 28.08
CA VAL A 150 18.98 14.23 27.19
C VAL A 150 19.05 13.72 25.74
N GLY A 151 17.92 13.49 25.08
CA GLY A 151 17.87 12.98 23.70
C GLY A 151 16.72 12.02 23.44
N GLU A 152 16.64 11.50 22.21
CA GLU A 152 15.72 10.40 21.88
C GLU A 152 16.38 9.05 22.21
N ASP A 153 15.61 8.14 22.80
CA ASP A 153 16.01 6.73 22.98
C ASP A 153 15.76 5.94 21.68
N VAL A 154 16.51 4.86 21.47
CA VAL A 154 16.29 3.89 20.40
C VAL A 154 14.88 3.28 20.50
N GLU A 155 14.36 3.10 21.71
CA GLU A 155 12.99 2.61 21.93
C GLU A 155 11.93 3.54 21.32
N ASN A 156 12.17 4.86 21.31
CA ASN A 156 11.25 5.82 20.70
C ASN A 156 11.13 5.64 19.18
N ILE A 157 12.17 5.15 18.50
CA ILE A 157 12.10 4.85 17.06
C ILE A 157 11.09 3.72 16.81
N ILE A 158 11.14 2.67 17.65
CA ILE A 158 10.23 1.54 17.56
C ILE A 158 8.81 1.95 17.95
N LEU A 159 8.66 2.79 18.99
CA LEU A 159 7.35 3.33 19.38
C LEU A 159 6.70 4.13 18.24
N LYS A 160 7.47 4.99 17.56
CA LYS A 160 6.98 5.73 16.38
C LYS A 160 6.60 4.79 15.23
N LEU A 161 7.36 3.71 15.02
CA LEU A 161 7.02 2.71 14.01
C LEU A 161 5.73 1.95 14.36
N LEU A 162 5.55 1.59 15.64
CA LEU A 162 4.34 0.93 16.14
C LEU A 162 3.13 1.85 16.02
N GLN A 163 3.28 3.14 16.30
CA GLN A 163 2.25 4.15 16.06
C GLN A 163 1.90 4.26 14.58
N ALA A 164 2.90 4.27 13.70
CA ALA A 164 2.68 4.27 12.25
C ALA A 164 2.06 2.96 11.72
N ALA A 165 2.07 1.89 12.52
CA ALA A 165 1.43 0.62 12.25
C ALA A 165 0.04 0.52 12.90
N ASP A 166 -0.53 1.62 13.41
CA ASP A 166 -1.80 1.64 14.15
C ASP A 166 -1.82 0.65 15.33
N TYR A 167 -0.67 0.47 16.00
CA TYR A 167 -0.45 -0.48 17.07
C TYR A 167 -0.68 -1.95 16.68
N ASN A 168 -0.65 -2.27 15.38
CA ASN A 168 -0.67 -3.64 14.91
C ASN A 168 0.69 -4.31 15.13
N VAL A 169 0.68 -5.39 15.90
CA VAL A 169 1.86 -6.20 16.23
C VAL A 169 1.89 -7.52 15.44
N GLU A 170 0.81 -7.81 14.70
CA GLU A 170 0.63 -8.99 13.84
C GLU A 170 1.08 -8.74 12.40
#